data_AF-A0A127EEU9-F1
#
_entry.id   AF-A0A127EEU9-F1
#
_cell.length_a   1.000
_cell.length_b   1.000
_cell.length_c   1.000
_cell.angle_alpha   90.00
_cell.angle_beta   90.00
_cell.angle_gamma   90.00
#
_symmetry.space_group_name_H-M   'P 1'
#
loop_
_entity.id
_entity.type
_entity.pdbx_description
1 polymer ?
#
loop_
_entity_poly.entity_id
_entity_poly.type
_entity_poly.pdbx_seq_one_letter_code
_entity_poly.pdbx_strand_id
1 'polypeptide(L)'
;MKNKNLNKGIILIFFSALCTSFGQLFWKIGVDSNLFLLIIGFVLYVIGALNMILALKFGDLSIIHPLMCTSYIFALINGSLFLKEHISLVQFLGIIVIITGVIFIARGKSYE
;
A
#
# COMPACT_ATOMS: atom_id res chain seq x y z
N MET A 1 -7.20 -17.34 22.88
CA MET A 1 -6.07 -17.48 21.94
C MET A 1 -6.58 -17.21 20.54
N LYS A 2 -6.26 -16.03 19.97
CA LYS A 2 -6.85 -15.54 18.73
C LYS A 2 -6.21 -16.29 17.56
N ASN A 3 -6.98 -17.07 16.83
CA ASN A 3 -6.56 -17.77 15.61
C ASN A 3 -6.16 -16.72 14.55
N LYS A 4 -4.94 -16.20 14.67
CA LYS A 4 -4.37 -15.14 13.81
C LYS A 4 -4.03 -15.80 12.47
N ASN A 5 -5.01 -15.84 11.57
CA ASN A 5 -4.76 -16.20 10.17
C ASN A 5 -3.94 -15.06 9.54
N LEU A 6 -2.62 -15.11 9.68
CA LEU A 6 -1.68 -14.09 9.19
C LEU A 6 -1.91 -13.79 7.70
N ASN A 7 -2.21 -14.83 6.90
CA ASN A 7 -2.54 -14.71 5.49
C ASN A 7 -3.72 -13.75 5.24
N LYS A 8 -4.75 -13.74 6.10
CA LYS A 8 -5.87 -12.79 5.99
C LYS A 8 -5.40 -11.36 6.26
N GLY A 9 -4.49 -11.16 7.20
CA GLY A 9 -3.85 -9.87 7.46
C GLY A 9 -3.01 -9.38 6.28
N ILE A 10 -2.24 -10.27 5.66
CA ILE A 10 -1.42 -9.98 4.47
C ILE A 10 -2.32 -9.56 3.28
N ILE A 11 -3.43 -10.28 3.05
CA ILE A 11 -4.39 -9.92 2.00
C ILE A 11 -5.02 -8.56 2.27
N LEU A 12 -5.45 -8.31 3.52
CA LEU A 12 -6.04 -7.02 3.91
C LEU A 12 -5.07 -5.85 3.75
N ILE A 13 -3.79 -6.02 4.12
CA ILE A 13 -2.81 -4.94 4.00
C ILE A 13 -2.42 -4.67 2.55
N PHE A 14 -2.40 -5.70 1.71
CA PHE A 14 -2.17 -5.53 0.28
C PHE A 14 -3.33 -4.79 -0.39
N PHE A 15 -4.58 -5.12 -0.01
CA PHE A 15 -5.76 -4.39 -0.44
C PHE A 15 -5.78 -2.94 0.08
N SER A 16 -5.38 -2.74 1.34
CA SER A 16 -5.19 -1.40 1.92
C SER A 16 -4.19 -0.57 1.12
N ALA A 17 -3.02 -1.13 0.80
CA ALA A 17 -1.98 -0.49 0.02
C ALA A 17 -2.43 -0.10 -1.40
N LEU A 18 -3.29 -0.91 -2.03
CA LEU A 18 -3.93 -0.55 -3.30
C LEU A 18 -4.86 0.65 -3.11
N CYS A 19 -5.79 0.58 -2.15
CA CYS A 19 -6.74 1.68 -1.89
C CYS A 19 -6.04 3.00 -1.56
N THR A 20 -5.02 2.98 -0.69
CA THR A 20 -4.27 4.19 -0.32
C THR A 20 -3.52 4.78 -1.50
N SER A 21 -2.90 3.94 -2.33
CA SER A 21 -2.18 4.38 -3.53
C SER A 21 -3.11 5.01 -4.57
N PHE A 22 -4.29 4.43 -4.82
CA PHE A 22 -5.31 5.05 -5.68
C PHE A 22 -5.87 6.34 -5.07
N GLY A 23 -6.01 6.40 -3.74
CA GLY A 23 -6.39 7.63 -3.05
C GLY A 23 -5.40 8.76 -3.28
N GLN A 24 -4.10 8.48 -3.13
CA GLN A 24 -3.00 9.41 -3.42
C GLN A 24 -2.98 9.83 -4.89
N LEU A 25 -3.25 8.91 -5.83
CA LEU A 25 -3.36 9.22 -7.25
C LEU A 25 -4.46 10.25 -7.53
N PHE A 26 -5.66 10.04 -6.98
CA PHE A 26 -6.77 10.98 -7.20
C PHE A 26 -6.51 12.35 -6.57
N TRP A 27 -5.79 12.41 -5.45
CA TRP A 27 -5.32 13.69 -4.93
C TRP A 27 -4.36 14.38 -5.88
N LYS A 28 -3.44 13.64 -6.46
CA LYS A 28 -2.46 14.21 -7.40
C LYS A 28 -3.11 14.74 -8.68
N ILE A 29 -4.15 14.07 -9.19
CA ILE A 29 -4.91 14.52 -10.37
C ILE A 29 -5.91 15.63 -10.02
N GLY A 30 -6.53 15.56 -8.84
CA GLY A 30 -7.62 16.45 -8.42
C GLY A 30 -7.16 17.80 -7.87
N VAL A 31 -5.87 17.95 -7.51
CA VAL A 31 -5.34 19.12 -6.80
C VAL A 31 -5.58 20.44 -7.53
N ASP A 32 -5.54 20.44 -8.86
CA ASP A 32 -5.59 21.68 -9.64
C ASP A 32 -7.01 22.23 -9.84
N SER A 33 -8.06 21.38 -9.83
CA SER A 33 -9.42 21.90 -10.13
C SER A 33 -10.61 21.00 -9.72
N ASN A 34 -10.37 19.79 -9.22
CA ASN A 34 -11.41 18.76 -9.21
C ASN A 34 -11.71 18.26 -7.81
N LEU A 35 -12.52 19.03 -7.07
CA LEU A 35 -12.92 18.73 -5.68
C LEU A 35 -13.55 17.34 -5.54
N PHE A 36 -14.28 16.88 -6.56
CA PHE A 36 -14.88 15.55 -6.56
C PHE A 36 -13.82 14.44 -6.52
N LEU A 37 -12.73 14.57 -7.28
CA LEU A 37 -11.60 13.64 -7.22
C LEU A 37 -10.90 13.70 -5.86
N LEU A 38 -10.81 14.87 -5.24
CA LEU A 38 -10.23 15.00 -3.91
C LEU A 38 -11.04 14.24 -2.85
N ILE A 39 -12.37 14.32 -2.92
CA ILE A 39 -13.28 13.58 -2.04
C ILE A 39 -13.16 12.07 -2.28
N ILE A 40 -13.13 11.64 -3.54
CA ILE A 40 -12.93 10.22 -3.88
C ILE A 40 -11.59 9.72 -3.33
N GLY A 41 -10.52 10.50 -3.52
CA GLY A 41 -9.19 10.19 -2.99
C GLY A 41 -9.20 10.04 -1.47
N PHE A 42 -9.89 10.95 -0.78
CA PHE A 42 -10.06 10.90 0.67
C PHE A 42 -10.83 9.66 1.13
N VAL A 43 -11.96 9.34 0.50
CA VAL A 43 -12.76 8.14 0.84
C VAL A 43 -11.94 6.87 0.65
N LEU A 44 -11.22 6.74 -0.48
CA LEU A 44 -10.32 5.62 -0.75
C LEU A 44 -9.20 5.50 0.28
N TYR A 45 -8.61 6.63 0.67
CA TYR A 45 -7.57 6.66 1.69
C TYR A 45 -8.10 6.19 3.05
N VAL A 46 -9.28 6.65 3.45
CA VAL A 46 -9.94 6.21 4.69
C VAL A 46 -10.26 4.71 4.65
N ILE A 47 -10.79 4.20 3.53
CA ILE A 47 -11.03 2.76 3.35
C ILE A 47 -9.72 1.98 3.48
N GLY A 48 -8.64 2.48 2.86
CA GLY A 48 -7.30 1.91 3.00
C GLY A 48 -6.84 1.88 4.45
N ALA A 49 -6.92 3.00 5.17
CA ALA A 49 -6.52 3.11 6.57
C ALA A 49 -7.32 2.17 7.49
N LEU A 50 -8.64 2.07 7.29
CA LEU A 50 -9.49 1.14 8.04
C LEU A 50 -9.11 -0.32 7.78
N ASN A 51 -8.80 -0.69 6.53
CA ASN A 51 -8.31 -2.02 6.20
C ASN A 51 -6.96 -2.33 6.86
N MET A 52 -6.05 -1.36 6.95
CA MET A 52 -4.79 -1.52 7.68
C MET A 52 -5.04 -1.78 9.18
N ILE A 53 -5.94 -1.00 9.80
CA ILE A 53 -6.31 -1.22 11.21
C ILE A 53 -6.92 -2.61 11.42
N LEU A 54 -7.75 -3.07 10.48
CA LEU A 54 -8.29 -4.43 10.49
C LEU A 54 -7.20 -5.49 10.30
N ALA A 55 -6.20 -5.24 9.44
CA ALA A 55 -5.07 -6.14 9.21
C ALA A 55 -4.25 -6.37 10.50
N LEU A 56 -4.09 -5.32 11.32
CA LEU A 56 -3.43 -5.40 12.63
C LEU A 56 -4.15 -6.32 13.62
N LYS A 57 -5.43 -6.67 13.40
CA LYS A 57 -6.11 -7.68 14.22
C LYS A 57 -5.61 -9.11 13.92
N PHE A 58 -4.97 -9.33 12.77
CA PHE A 58 -4.54 -10.64 12.26
C PHE A 58 -3.01 -10.81 12.24
N GLY A 59 -2.24 -9.73 12.25
CA GLY A 59 -0.77 -9.77 12.29
C GLY A 59 -0.20 -8.69 13.20
N ASP A 60 1.05 -8.86 13.62
CA ASP A 60 1.71 -7.87 14.47
C ASP A 60 2.13 -6.64 13.66
N LEU A 61 2.23 -5.49 14.33
CA LEU A 61 2.60 -4.22 13.71
C LEU A 61 3.94 -4.31 12.96
N SER A 62 4.89 -5.10 13.48
CA SER A 62 6.21 -5.34 12.88
C SER A 62 6.17 -6.07 11.53
N ILE A 63 5.03 -6.63 11.13
CA ILE A 63 4.83 -7.27 9.81
C ILE A 63 3.91 -6.45 8.93
N ILE A 64 2.78 -6.03 9.49
CA ILE A 64 1.77 -5.29 8.74
C ILE A 64 2.31 -3.93 8.27
N HIS A 65 3.08 -3.22 9.10
CA HIS A 65 3.56 -1.89 8.74
C HIS A 65 4.60 -1.92 7.58
N PRO A 66 5.62 -2.79 7.59
CA PRO A 66 6.51 -2.94 6.43
C PRO A 66 5.79 -3.41 5.16
N LEU A 67 4.76 -4.26 5.29
CA LEU A 67 3.94 -4.66 4.14
C LEU A 67 3.18 -3.48 3.52
N MET A 68 2.85 -2.44 4.29
CA MET A 68 2.22 -1.23 3.73
C MET A 68 3.15 -0.51 2.74
N CYS A 69 4.47 -0.69 2.83
CA CYS A 69 5.41 -0.10 1.87
C CYS A 69 5.17 -0.59 0.42
N THR A 70 4.41 -1.67 0.20
CA THR A 70 4.00 -2.06 -1.16
C THR A 70 3.14 -1.00 -1.86
N SER A 71 2.48 -0.11 -1.10
CA SER A 71 1.75 1.04 -1.65
C SER A 71 2.62 1.95 -2.50
N TYR A 72 3.93 2.07 -2.19
CA TYR A 72 4.88 2.84 -2.99
C TYR A 72 5.08 2.24 -4.38
N ILE A 73 5.03 0.91 -4.50
CA ILE A 73 5.12 0.20 -5.77
C ILE A 73 3.90 0.56 -6.62
N PHE A 74 2.70 0.48 -6.05
CA PHE A 74 1.48 0.89 -6.72
C PHE A 74 1.47 2.36 -7.08
N ALA A 75 1.99 3.23 -6.21
CA ALA A 75 2.04 4.66 -6.46
C ALA A 75 2.96 5.00 -7.66
N LEU A 76 4.08 4.29 -7.79
CA LEU A 76 4.98 4.43 -8.94
C LEU A 76 4.34 3.91 -10.24
N ILE A 77 3.68 2.76 -10.19
CA ILE A 77 2.92 2.23 -11.35
C ILE A 77 1.82 3.23 -11.75
N ASN A 78 1.06 3.73 -10.79
CA ASN A 78 -0.01 4.69 -11.01
C ASN A 78 0.52 6.03 -11.57
N GLY A 79 1.62 6.55 -11.04
CA GLY A 79 2.27 7.78 -11.55
C GLY A 79 2.75 7.63 -12.99
N SER A 80 3.35 6.48 -13.32
CA SER A 80 3.81 6.21 -14.69
C SER A 80 2.65 5.99 -15.68
N LEU A 81 1.60 5.26 -15.28
CA LEU A 81 0.46 4.96 -16.16
C LEU A 81 -0.47 6.17 -16.37
N PHE A 82 -0.86 6.85 -15.29
CA PHE A 82 -1.89 7.89 -15.35
C PHE A 82 -1.31 9.29 -15.55
N LEU A 83 -0.15 9.58 -14.95
CA LEU A 83 0.49 10.90 -15.03
C LEU A 83 1.66 10.95 -16.02
N LYS A 84 2.03 9.80 -16.61
CA LYS A 84 3.16 9.67 -17.54
C LYS A 84 4.48 10.19 -16.94
N GLU A 85 4.65 10.01 -15.63
CA GLU A 85 5.87 10.44 -14.95
C GLU A 85 7.06 9.57 -15.37
N HIS A 86 8.22 10.22 -15.57
CA HIS A 86 9.47 9.52 -15.83
C HIS A 86 9.96 8.84 -14.55
N ILE A 87 9.98 7.51 -14.56
CA ILE A 87 10.55 6.72 -13.48
C ILE A 87 12.08 6.82 -13.57
N SER A 88 12.72 7.34 -12.52
CA SER A 88 14.17 7.37 -12.45
C SER A 88 14.75 5.99 -12.11
N LEU A 89 15.98 5.72 -12.56
CA LEU A 89 16.71 4.49 -12.21
C LEU A 89 16.80 4.28 -10.69
N VAL A 90 16.91 5.35 -9.91
CA VAL A 90 16.98 5.31 -8.45
C VAL A 90 15.64 4.84 -7.85
N GLN A 91 14.51 5.31 -8.39
CA GLN A 91 13.17 4.89 -7.93
C GLN A 91 12.94 3.40 -8.24
N PHE A 92 13.40 2.94 -9.41
CA PHE A 92 13.30 1.54 -9.79
C PHE A 92 14.12 0.63 -8.87
N LEU A 93 15.38 1.00 -8.57
CA LEU A 93 16.21 0.27 -7.60
C LEU A 93 15.61 0.28 -6.19
N GLY A 94 15.05 1.40 -5.76
CA GLY A 94 14.33 1.52 -4.49
C GLY A 94 13.14 0.55 -4.39
N ILE A 95 12.35 0.40 -5.46
CA ILE A 95 11.26 -0.57 -5.52
C ILE A 95 11.79 -1.99 -5.33
N ILE A 96 12.87 -2.37 -6.03
CA ILE A 96 13.45 -3.71 -5.91
C ILE A 96 13.82 -3.99 -4.45
N VAL A 97 14.48 -3.04 -3.78
CA VAL A 97 14.85 -3.16 -2.36
C VAL A 97 13.61 -3.33 -1.47
N ILE A 98 12.55 -2.54 -1.69
CA ILE A 98 11.29 -2.66 -0.93
C ILE A 98 10.66 -4.04 -1.15
N ILE A 99 10.59 -4.52 -2.40
CA ILE A 99 10.03 -5.84 -2.74
C ILE A 99 10.82 -6.94 -2.02
N THR A 100 12.15 -6.91 -2.09
CA THR A 100 12.99 -7.90 -1.41
C THR A 100 12.77 -7.88 0.10
N GLY A 101 12.71 -6.69 0.72
CA GLY A 101 12.43 -6.54 2.15
C GLY A 101 11.06 -7.11 2.54
N VAL A 102 10.03 -6.83 1.75
CA VAL A 102 8.67 -7.37 1.93
C VAL A 102 8.66 -8.90 1.85
N ILE A 103 9.35 -9.49 0.88
CA ILE A 103 9.45 -10.96 0.72
C ILE A 103 10.14 -11.58 1.94
N PHE A 104 11.23 -10.98 2.43
CA PHE A 104 11.94 -11.48 3.62
C PHE A 104 11.06 -11.46 4.87
N ILE A 105 10.31 -10.37 5.08
CA ILE A 105 9.39 -10.25 6.22
C ILE A 105 8.23 -11.25 6.12
N ALA A 106 7.66 -11.42 4.93
CA ALA A 106 6.56 -12.36 4.70
C ALA A 106 6.99 -13.82 4.94
N ARG A 107 8.22 -14.19 4.53
CA ARG A 107 8.76 -15.54 4.73
C ARG A 107 9.20 -15.80 6.18
N GLY A 108 9.81 -14.82 6.84
CA GLY A 108 10.36 -14.98 8.19
C GLY A 108 9.32 -15.42 9.23
N LYS A 109 8.07 -14.99 9.08
CA LYS A 109 7.00 -15.33 10.02
C LYS A 109 6.18 -16.58 9.64
N SER A 110 6.38 -17.12 8.43
CA SER A 110 5.69 -18.34 8.01
C SER A 110 6.31 -19.61 8.61
N TYR A 111 7.42 -19.49 9.35
CA TYR A 111 8.14 -20.58 10.03
C TYR A 111 7.97 -20.58 11.56
N GLU A 112 7.23 -19.62 12.13
CA GLU A 112 6.75 -19.62 13.52
C GLU A 112 5.30 -20.11 13.59
#